data_AF-A0A2T0X2G5-F1
#
_entry.id   AF-A0A2T0X2G5-F1
#
_cell.length_a   1.000
_cell.length_b   1.000
_cell.length_c   1.000
_cell.angle_alpha   90.00
_cell.angle_beta   90.00
_cell.angle_gamma   90.00
#
_symmetry.space_group_name_H-M   'P 1'
#
loop_
_entity.id
_entity.type
_entity.pdbx_description
1 polymer ?
#
loop_
_entity_poly.entity_id
_entity_poly.type
_entity_poly.pdbx_seq_one_letter_code
_entity_poly.pdbx_strand_id
1 'polypeptide(L)'
;MIPLLVIPALYAAFVFMDTIVILTRVGSSMARTNAMGGAIEKMANACKSLFFFCYPPFLGLLVYRGDPAGVYAAIFASYAAATLAVGAAYALRRRIVAFSTAFASELSGGKAVHRAIASAAGRRAGDAGPPPDQPLGPPLDADEAGHGTLPPRLAAFCVTVYALYGGAIFLLNLVVLENRQYAPIILQMLGMVNGIGTILLSFVIDPVVARNLDAATNLQPLIRLMLFARLVCYALVSPALFAALYALGLGFD
;
A
#
# COMPACT_ATOMS: atom_id res chain seq x y z
N MET A 1 -12.29 -3.44 24.13
CA MET A 1 -12.91 -2.48 23.20
C MET A 1 -11.90 -1.55 22.53
N ILE A 2 -11.10 -0.76 23.26
CA ILE A 2 -10.13 0.19 22.64
C ILE A 2 -9.18 -0.46 21.61
N PRO A 3 -8.51 -1.61 21.88
CA PRO A 3 -7.59 -2.20 20.91
C PRO A 3 -8.30 -2.67 19.63
N LEU A 4 -9.55 -3.12 19.75
CA LEU A 4 -10.36 -3.63 18.64
C LEU A 4 -10.73 -2.53 17.63
N LEU A 5 -10.73 -1.26 18.04
CA LEU A 5 -10.97 -0.11 17.17
C LEU A 5 -9.66 0.49 16.65
N VAL A 6 -8.63 0.52 17.51
CA VAL A 6 -7.33 1.12 17.18
C VAL A 6 -6.57 0.30 16.13
N ILE A 7 -6.58 -1.05 16.23
CA ILE A 7 -5.85 -1.91 15.30
C ILE A 7 -6.37 -1.74 13.85
N PRO A 8 -7.70 -1.87 13.58
CA PRO A 8 -8.20 -1.64 12.23
C PRO A 8 -7.95 -0.24 11.70
N ALA A 9 -8.05 0.78 12.55
CA ALA A 9 -7.81 2.17 12.15
C ALA A 9 -6.35 2.41 11.74
N LEU A 10 -5.39 1.92 12.53
CA LEU A 10 -3.97 2.05 12.21
C LEU A 10 -3.58 1.21 10.98
N TYR A 11 -4.13 -0.01 10.86
CA TYR A 11 -3.89 -0.85 9.69
C TYR A 11 -4.49 -0.26 8.41
N ALA A 12 -5.70 0.31 8.48
CA ALA A 12 -6.31 1.02 7.36
C ALA A 12 -5.50 2.27 6.97
N ALA A 13 -4.99 3.04 7.93
CA ALA A 13 -4.12 4.17 7.67
C ALA A 13 -2.80 3.74 7.01
N PHE A 14 -2.21 2.63 7.47
CA PHE A 14 -1.05 2.01 6.84
C PHE A 14 -1.32 1.65 5.36
N VAL A 15 -2.40 0.93 5.08
CA VAL A 15 -2.78 0.53 3.71
C VAL A 15 -3.13 1.73 2.84
N PHE A 16 -3.78 2.75 3.40
CA PHE A 16 -4.08 4.00 2.72
C PHE A 16 -2.79 4.72 2.29
N MET A 17 -1.85 4.86 3.21
CA MET A 17 -0.54 5.46 2.93
C MET A 17 0.24 4.64 1.90
N ASP A 18 0.23 3.32 1.99
CA ASP A 18 0.87 2.43 1.00
C ASP A 18 0.30 2.64 -0.42
N THR A 19 -0.99 2.96 -0.49
CA THR A 19 -1.66 3.27 -1.75
C THR A 19 -1.28 4.66 -2.27
N ILE A 20 -1.17 5.65 -1.38
CA ILE A 20 -0.69 7.00 -1.71
C ILE A 20 0.72 6.95 -2.27
N VAL A 21 1.63 6.15 -1.70
CA VAL A 21 3.03 6.02 -2.15
C VAL A 21 3.11 5.76 -3.66
N ILE A 22 2.32 4.83 -4.20
CA ILE A 22 2.32 4.56 -5.65
C ILE A 22 1.72 5.72 -6.45
N LEU A 23 0.63 6.31 -5.98
CA LEU A 23 0.00 7.45 -6.66
C LEU A 23 0.93 8.66 -6.69
N THR A 24 1.76 8.86 -5.67
CA THR A 24 2.76 9.94 -5.63
C THR A 24 3.87 9.73 -6.65
N ARG A 25 4.29 8.48 -6.86
CA ARG A 25 5.29 8.11 -7.87
C ARG A 25 4.79 8.39 -9.28
N VAL A 26 3.51 8.08 -9.55
CA VAL A 26 2.86 8.45 -10.80
C VAL A 26 2.79 9.97 -10.96
N GLY A 27 2.25 10.69 -9.98
CA GLY A 27 2.11 12.15 -10.07
C GLY A 27 3.44 12.88 -10.28
N SER A 28 4.52 12.35 -9.70
CA SER A 28 5.87 12.91 -9.87
C SER A 28 6.49 12.60 -11.23
N SER A 29 6.16 11.44 -11.83
CA SER A 29 6.49 11.12 -13.21
C SER A 29 5.76 12.05 -14.19
N MET A 30 4.50 12.38 -13.92
CA MET A 30 3.76 13.37 -14.72
C MET A 30 4.41 14.77 -14.69
N ALA A 31 5.07 15.12 -13.58
CA ALA A 31 5.81 16.38 -13.44
C ALA A 31 7.19 16.36 -14.12
N ARG A 32 7.62 15.24 -14.73
CA ARG A 32 8.99 15.01 -15.26
C ARG A 32 10.10 15.18 -14.21
N THR A 33 9.77 15.06 -12.94
CA THR A 33 10.70 15.19 -11.82
C THR A 33 10.91 13.84 -11.14
N ASN A 34 11.34 12.83 -11.89
CA ASN A 34 11.47 11.45 -11.40
C ASN A 34 12.35 11.34 -10.15
N ALA A 35 13.44 12.10 -10.08
CA ALA A 35 14.32 12.15 -8.90
C ALA A 35 13.62 12.69 -7.65
N MET A 36 12.80 13.74 -7.79
CA MET A 36 11.99 14.27 -6.69
C MET A 36 10.82 13.35 -6.35
N GLY A 37 10.28 12.61 -7.33
CA GLY A 37 9.31 11.56 -7.09
C GLY A 37 9.81 10.49 -6.14
N GLY A 38 11.05 10.03 -6.33
CA GLY A 38 11.70 9.12 -5.40
C GLY A 38 11.89 9.70 -3.99
N ALA A 39 12.12 11.01 -3.86
CA ALA A 39 12.21 11.66 -2.55
C ALA A 39 10.83 11.74 -1.85
N ILE A 40 9.78 12.10 -2.58
CA ILE A 40 8.39 12.14 -2.08
C ILE A 40 7.92 10.74 -1.69
N GLU A 41 8.26 9.73 -2.51
CA GLU A 41 7.99 8.32 -2.23
C GLU A 41 8.65 7.87 -0.92
N LYS A 42 9.92 8.25 -0.69
CA LYS A 42 10.61 7.98 0.58
C LYS A 42 9.94 8.66 1.76
N MET A 43 9.49 9.92 1.61
CA MET A 43 8.73 10.62 2.65
C MET A 43 7.42 9.90 2.98
N ALA A 44 6.65 9.52 1.96
CA ALA A 44 5.40 8.80 2.13
C ALA A 44 5.62 7.40 2.77
N ASN A 45 6.70 6.70 2.40
CA ASN A 45 7.11 5.44 3.01
C ASN A 45 7.52 5.61 4.49
N ALA A 46 8.20 6.70 4.86
CA ALA A 46 8.52 6.99 6.25
C ALA A 46 7.25 7.20 7.10
N CYS A 47 6.28 7.95 6.57
CA CYS A 47 4.96 8.11 7.21
C CYS A 47 4.19 6.79 7.30
N LYS A 48 4.23 5.95 6.25
CA LYS A 48 3.64 4.60 6.27
C LYS A 48 4.23 3.74 7.39
N SER A 49 5.56 3.76 7.54
CA SER A 49 6.27 2.98 8.56
C SER A 49 5.86 3.34 9.98
N LEU A 50 5.49 4.60 10.25
CA LEU A 50 4.96 4.99 11.57
C LEU A 50 3.72 4.16 11.93
N PHE A 51 2.75 4.06 11.02
CA PHE A 51 1.56 3.24 11.25
C PHE A 51 1.90 1.76 11.41
N PHE A 52 2.83 1.27 10.57
CA PHE A 52 3.30 -0.11 10.65
C PHE A 52 3.92 -0.47 12.01
N PHE A 53 4.66 0.44 12.63
CA PHE A 53 5.24 0.22 13.96
C PHE A 53 4.22 0.44 15.10
N CYS A 54 3.18 1.24 14.89
CA CYS A 54 2.22 1.57 15.94
C CYS A 54 1.16 0.48 16.19
N TYR A 55 0.68 -0.23 15.17
CA TYR A 55 -0.39 -1.22 15.39
C TYR A 55 0.02 -2.57 16.03
N PRO A 56 1.24 -3.13 15.80
CA PRO A 56 1.63 -4.41 16.38
C PRO A 56 1.57 -4.44 17.92
N PRO A 57 2.00 -3.40 18.67
CA PRO A 57 1.84 -3.37 20.12
C PRO A 57 0.38 -3.54 20.60
N PHE A 58 -0.59 -2.94 19.91
CA PHE A 58 -2.00 -3.10 20.26
C PHE A 58 -2.52 -4.51 19.96
N LEU A 59 -2.04 -5.13 18.88
CA LEU A 59 -2.34 -6.52 18.56
C LEU A 59 -1.72 -7.47 19.59
N GLY A 60 -0.46 -7.25 19.96
CA GLY A 60 0.23 -7.98 21.03
C GLY A 60 -0.47 -7.87 22.39
N LEU A 61 -1.11 -6.73 22.69
CA LEU A 61 -1.93 -6.57 23.89
C LEU A 61 -3.16 -7.49 23.89
N LEU A 62 -3.82 -7.70 22.75
CA LEU A 62 -4.93 -8.65 22.62
C LEU A 62 -4.44 -10.09 22.79
N VAL A 63 -3.30 -10.41 22.19
CA VAL A 63 -2.65 -11.72 22.32
C VAL A 63 -2.27 -12.01 23.77
N TYR A 64 -1.70 -11.04 24.48
CA TYR A 64 -1.32 -11.18 25.89
C TYR A 64 -2.52 -11.41 26.82
N ARG A 65 -3.67 -10.79 26.51
CA ARG A 65 -4.93 -11.03 27.24
C ARG A 65 -5.50 -12.43 27.03
N GLY A 66 -4.96 -13.18 26.07
CA GLY A 66 -5.43 -14.51 25.73
C GLY A 66 -6.86 -14.54 25.22
N ASP A 67 -7.26 -13.49 24.51
CA ASP A 67 -8.58 -13.37 23.88
C ASP A 67 -8.46 -13.63 22.37
N PRO A 68 -8.54 -14.89 21.94
CA PRO A 68 -8.36 -15.21 20.53
C PRO A 68 -9.49 -14.75 19.64
N ALA A 69 -10.73 -14.77 20.14
CA ALA A 69 -11.88 -14.25 19.42
C ALA A 69 -11.68 -12.75 19.12
N GLY A 70 -11.15 -12.00 20.10
CA GLY A 70 -10.75 -10.60 19.93
C GLY A 70 -9.65 -10.39 18.89
N VAL A 71 -8.66 -11.29 18.81
CA VAL A 71 -7.60 -11.23 17.78
C VAL A 71 -8.17 -11.47 16.38
N TYR A 72 -8.97 -12.52 16.17
CA TYR A 72 -9.61 -12.77 14.88
C TYR A 72 -10.55 -11.64 14.48
N ALA A 73 -11.36 -11.13 15.40
CA ALA A 73 -12.22 -9.99 15.15
C ALA A 73 -11.42 -8.74 14.72
N ALA A 74 -10.28 -8.48 15.37
CA ALA A 74 -9.39 -7.40 14.97
C ALA A 74 -8.77 -7.61 13.58
N ILE A 75 -8.39 -8.85 13.23
CA ILE A 75 -7.85 -9.20 11.90
C ILE A 75 -8.89 -8.94 10.81
N PHE A 76 -10.10 -9.48 10.96
CA PHE A 76 -11.17 -9.30 9.96
C PHE A 76 -11.60 -7.83 9.84
N ALA A 77 -11.74 -7.14 10.97
CA ALA A 77 -12.03 -5.70 10.98
C ALA A 77 -10.93 -4.89 10.29
N SER A 78 -9.66 -5.29 10.46
CA SER A 78 -8.53 -4.64 9.78
C SER A 78 -8.57 -4.83 8.27
N TYR A 79 -8.92 -6.02 7.78
CA TYR A 79 -9.06 -6.27 6.34
C TYR A 79 -10.27 -5.55 5.73
N ALA A 80 -11.38 -5.49 6.45
CA ALA A 80 -12.54 -4.69 6.03
C ALA A 80 -12.17 -3.20 5.94
N ALA A 81 -11.51 -2.66 6.97
CA ALA A 81 -11.07 -1.28 6.99
C ALA A 81 -10.00 -0.98 5.91
N ALA A 82 -9.08 -1.91 5.65
CA ALA A 82 -8.11 -1.82 4.57
C ALA A 82 -8.76 -1.80 3.18
N THR A 83 -9.78 -2.63 2.96
CA THR A 83 -10.57 -2.65 1.72
C THR A 83 -11.22 -1.29 1.48
N LEU A 84 -11.84 -0.72 2.53
CA LEU A 84 -12.42 0.63 2.47
C LEU A 84 -11.35 1.70 2.23
N ALA A 85 -10.17 1.58 2.84
CA ALA A 85 -9.06 2.49 2.63
C ALA A 85 -8.56 2.48 1.18
N VAL A 86 -8.40 1.30 0.57
CA VAL A 86 -8.05 1.17 -0.86
C VAL A 86 -9.15 1.77 -1.74
N GLY A 87 -10.42 1.50 -1.43
CA GLY A 87 -11.56 2.10 -2.14
C GLY A 87 -11.59 3.63 -2.05
N ALA A 88 -11.33 4.18 -0.86
CA ALA A 88 -11.23 5.62 -0.64
C ALA A 88 -10.05 6.23 -1.41
N ALA A 89 -8.87 5.59 -1.38
CA ALA A 89 -7.73 6.02 -2.16
C ALA A 89 -8.00 5.97 -3.67
N TYR A 90 -8.72 4.95 -4.14
CA TYR A 90 -9.16 4.87 -5.54
C TYR A 90 -10.12 6.01 -5.90
N ALA A 91 -11.11 6.33 -5.05
CA ALA A 91 -12.02 7.44 -5.27
C ALA A 91 -11.29 8.80 -5.28
N LEU A 92 -10.31 8.97 -4.38
CA LEU A 92 -9.49 10.18 -4.25
C LEU A 92 -8.31 10.22 -5.22
N ARG A 93 -8.09 9.19 -6.06
CA ARG A 93 -6.89 9.04 -6.90
C ARG A 93 -6.55 10.28 -7.71
N ARG A 94 -7.56 10.93 -8.32
CA ARG A 94 -7.36 12.15 -9.13
C ARG A 94 -6.82 13.30 -8.29
N ARG A 95 -7.32 13.46 -7.06
CA ARG A 95 -6.85 14.49 -6.12
C ARG A 95 -5.44 14.19 -5.61
N ILE A 96 -5.16 12.94 -5.29
CA ILE A 96 -3.85 12.50 -4.78
C ILE A 96 -2.76 12.71 -5.85
N VAL A 97 -3.03 12.30 -7.10
CA VAL A 97 -2.10 12.50 -8.22
C VAL A 97 -1.90 13.99 -8.47
N ALA A 98 -2.96 14.80 -8.57
CA ALA A 98 -2.86 16.25 -8.75
C ALA A 98 -2.04 16.93 -7.63
N PHE A 99 -2.30 16.56 -6.38
CA PHE A 99 -1.52 17.05 -5.23
C PHE A 99 -0.05 16.68 -5.37
N SER A 100 0.23 15.43 -5.76
CA SER A 100 1.60 14.91 -5.88
C SER A 100 2.37 15.58 -7.01
N THR A 101 1.73 15.83 -8.16
CA THR A 101 2.31 16.57 -9.29
C THR A 101 2.62 18.01 -8.89
N ALA A 102 1.67 18.70 -8.24
CA ALA A 102 1.88 20.06 -7.73
C ALA A 102 3.02 20.09 -6.69
N PHE A 103 2.99 19.18 -5.72
CA PHE A 103 4.00 19.09 -4.67
C PHE A 103 5.40 18.84 -5.24
N ALA A 104 5.53 17.93 -6.20
CA ALA A 104 6.79 17.63 -6.88
C ALA A 104 7.33 18.85 -7.65
N SER A 105 6.47 19.56 -8.38
CA SER A 105 6.86 20.77 -9.12
C SER A 105 7.39 21.86 -8.18
N GLU A 106 6.72 22.07 -7.05
CA GLU A 106 7.08 23.12 -6.08
C GLU A 106 8.37 22.79 -5.32
N LEU A 107 8.56 21.51 -4.97
CA LEU A 107 9.79 21.05 -4.34
C LEU A 107 10.98 21.14 -5.30
N SER A 108 10.79 20.81 -6.58
CA SER A 108 11.82 20.96 -7.61
C SER A 108 12.21 22.43 -7.86
N GLY A 109 11.26 23.35 -7.67
CA GLY A 109 11.50 24.79 -7.73
C GLY A 109 12.22 25.36 -6.49
N GLY A 110 12.66 24.51 -5.57
CA GLY A 110 13.44 24.91 -4.39
C GLY A 110 12.61 25.40 -3.20
N LYS A 111 11.29 25.23 -3.21
CA LYS A 111 10.47 25.60 -2.04
C LYS A 111 10.70 24.62 -0.89
N ALA A 112 10.73 25.15 0.33
CA ALA A 112 10.75 24.33 1.54
C ALA A 112 9.52 23.41 1.62
N VAL A 113 9.69 22.20 2.14
CA VAL A 113 8.69 21.12 2.19
C VAL A 113 7.33 21.59 2.70
N HIS A 114 7.29 22.30 3.83
CA HIS A 114 6.03 22.79 4.43
C HIS A 114 5.29 23.79 3.53
N ARG A 115 6.01 24.66 2.81
CA ARG A 115 5.41 25.61 1.85
C ARG A 115 4.94 24.92 0.59
N ALA A 116 5.70 23.92 0.12
CA ALA A 116 5.30 23.10 -1.02
C ALA A 116 4.02 22.30 -0.70
N ILE A 117 3.88 21.76 0.52
CA ILE A 117 2.64 21.11 0.97
C ILE A 117 1.47 22.11 1.00
N ALA A 118 1.64 23.27 1.64
CA ALA A 118 0.57 24.26 1.77
C ALA A 118 0.10 24.79 0.40
N SER A 119 1.03 25.04 -0.52
CA SER A 119 0.70 25.48 -1.88
C SER A 119 0.06 24.38 -2.72
N ALA A 120 0.53 23.13 -2.62
CA ALA A 120 -0.07 22.01 -3.32
C ALA A 120 -1.48 21.66 -2.79
N ALA A 121 -1.72 21.80 -1.49
CA ALA A 121 -3.03 21.58 -0.87
C ALA A 121 -4.09 22.61 -1.30
N GLY A 122 -3.67 23.83 -1.64
CA GLY A 122 -4.55 24.90 -2.11
C GLY A 122 -4.95 24.79 -3.58
N ARG A 123 -4.25 23.97 -4.40
CA ARG A 123 -4.57 23.81 -5.83
C ARG A 123 -5.74 22.84 -6.01
N ARG A 124 -6.72 23.23 -6.83
CA ARG A 124 -7.79 22.30 -7.21
C ARG A 124 -7.24 21.30 -8.23
N ALA A 125 -7.84 20.11 -8.29
CA ALA A 125 -7.43 19.06 -9.21
C ALA A 125 -7.48 19.46 -10.71
N GLY A 126 -8.15 20.56 -11.06
CA GLY A 126 -8.15 21.15 -12.40
C GLY A 126 -6.95 22.05 -12.72
N ASP A 127 -6.20 22.51 -11.72
CA ASP A 127 -5.10 23.48 -11.89
C ASP A 127 -3.72 22.79 -12.00
N ALA A 128 -3.64 21.48 -11.75
CA ALA A 128 -2.38 20.76 -11.53
C ALA A 128 -1.76 20.12 -12.79
N GLY A 129 -2.15 20.55 -13.99
CA GLY A 129 -1.65 20.00 -15.26
C GLY A 129 -2.64 19.02 -15.91
N PRO A 130 -2.23 18.37 -17.03
CA PRO A 130 -3.14 17.58 -17.83
C PRO A 130 -3.79 16.45 -17.02
N PRO A 131 -5.07 16.12 -17.28
CA PRO A 131 -5.77 15.11 -16.53
C PRO A 131 -5.02 13.78 -16.60
N PRO A 132 -5.09 12.93 -15.56
CA PRO A 132 -4.41 11.63 -15.53
C PRO A 132 -4.86 10.67 -16.65
N ASP A 133 -5.84 11.07 -17.44
CA ASP A 133 -6.40 10.37 -18.60
C ASP A 133 -5.71 10.76 -19.92
N GLN A 134 -4.79 11.74 -19.92
CA GLN A 134 -3.99 12.08 -21.11
C GLN A 134 -2.71 11.23 -21.19
N PRO A 135 -2.41 10.59 -22.35
CA PRO A 135 -1.14 9.92 -22.57
C PRO A 135 0.01 10.93 -22.49
N LEU A 136 1.04 10.57 -21.73
CA LEU A 136 2.25 11.38 -21.54
C LEU A 136 3.23 11.16 -22.69
N GLY A 137 2.83 11.47 -23.92
CA GLY A 137 3.73 11.33 -25.07
C GLY A 137 3.10 11.80 -26.37
N PRO A 138 3.91 12.00 -27.43
CA PRO A 138 3.35 12.09 -28.79
C PRO A 138 2.46 10.86 -29.05
N PRO A 139 1.40 10.98 -29.86
CA PRO A 139 0.53 9.86 -30.17
C PRO A 139 1.40 8.72 -30.72
N LEU A 140 1.49 7.63 -29.95
CA LEU A 140 2.09 6.40 -30.39
C LEU A 140 1.30 5.94 -31.62
N ASP A 141 2.00 5.65 -32.70
CA ASP A 141 1.42 5.05 -33.89
C ASP A 141 0.62 3.82 -33.48
N ALA A 142 -0.56 3.66 -34.08
CA ALA A 142 -1.59 2.71 -33.66
C ALA A 142 -1.14 1.23 -33.59
N ASP A 143 0.03 0.90 -34.14
CA ASP A 143 0.66 -0.42 -34.06
C ASP A 143 1.33 -0.74 -32.70
N GLU A 144 1.73 0.26 -31.90
CA GLU A 144 2.27 0.02 -30.53
C GLU A 144 1.17 -0.05 -29.45
N ALA A 145 -0.09 0.26 -29.80
CA ALA A 145 -1.23 0.18 -28.89
C ALA A 145 -1.62 -1.26 -28.50
N GLY A 146 -1.03 -2.28 -29.15
CA GLY A 146 -1.24 -3.69 -28.88
C GLY A 146 -0.63 -4.22 -27.56
N HIS A 147 0.02 -3.39 -26.74
CA HIS A 147 0.70 -3.81 -25.50
C HIS A 147 0.00 -3.37 -24.21
N GLY A 148 -1.25 -2.88 -24.28
CA GLY A 148 -1.95 -2.27 -23.14
C GLY A 148 -2.42 -3.20 -22.01
N THR A 149 -2.34 -4.53 -22.17
CA THR A 149 -2.71 -5.48 -21.12
C THR A 149 -1.47 -5.96 -20.38
N LEU A 150 -1.27 -5.47 -19.16
CA LEU A 150 -0.25 -5.99 -18.26
C LEU A 150 -0.47 -7.50 -18.04
N PRO A 151 0.60 -8.31 -17.99
CA PRO A 151 0.47 -9.76 -17.96
C PRO A 151 -0.26 -10.22 -16.69
N PRO A 152 -1.18 -11.19 -16.76
CA PRO A 152 -1.93 -11.67 -15.60
C PRO A 152 -1.01 -12.26 -14.50
N ARG A 153 0.18 -12.74 -14.90
CA ARG A 153 1.24 -13.18 -13.99
C ARG A 153 1.71 -12.07 -13.05
N LEU A 154 1.77 -10.83 -13.53
CA LEU A 154 2.12 -9.67 -12.71
C LEU A 154 1.03 -9.36 -11.69
N ALA A 155 -0.25 -9.48 -12.08
CA ALA A 155 -1.37 -9.31 -11.16
C ALA A 155 -1.30 -10.31 -9.99
N ALA A 156 -1.13 -11.60 -10.32
CA ALA A 156 -1.00 -12.66 -9.32
C ALA A 156 0.21 -12.44 -8.41
N PHE A 157 1.34 -12.05 -8.99
CA PHE A 157 2.55 -11.73 -8.22
C PHE A 157 2.32 -10.56 -7.26
N CYS A 158 1.70 -9.47 -7.72
CA CYS A 158 1.36 -8.34 -6.85
C CYS A 158 0.44 -8.76 -5.70
N VAL A 159 -0.59 -9.57 -5.97
CA VAL A 159 -1.47 -10.11 -4.92
C VAL A 159 -0.68 -10.90 -3.89
N THR A 160 0.22 -11.79 -4.33
CA THR A 160 1.07 -12.58 -3.41
C THR A 160 1.98 -11.70 -2.56
N VAL A 161 2.64 -10.71 -3.16
CA VAL A 161 3.50 -9.79 -2.41
C VAL A 161 2.70 -8.98 -1.40
N TYR A 162 1.53 -8.47 -1.77
CA TYR A 162 0.66 -7.74 -0.84
C TYR A 162 0.07 -8.65 0.25
N ALA A 163 -0.19 -9.92 -0.04
CA ALA A 163 -0.66 -10.89 0.95
C ALA A 163 0.43 -11.21 1.97
N LEU A 164 1.68 -11.41 1.51
CA LEU A 164 2.83 -11.60 2.41
C LEU A 164 3.07 -10.35 3.24
N TYR A 165 3.17 -9.19 2.61
CA TYR A 165 3.48 -7.92 3.28
C TYR A 165 2.37 -7.50 4.27
N GLY A 166 1.11 -7.58 3.85
CA GLY A 166 -0.04 -7.17 4.64
C GLY A 166 -0.53 -8.21 5.64
N GLY A 167 -0.30 -9.50 5.38
CA GLY A 167 -0.83 -10.60 6.20
C GLY A 167 0.16 -11.26 7.15
N ALA A 168 1.47 -11.19 6.87
CA ALA A 168 2.49 -11.85 7.71
C ALA A 168 2.40 -11.45 9.18
N ILE A 169 2.08 -10.20 9.47
CA ILE A 169 1.97 -9.72 10.85
C ILE A 169 0.84 -10.37 11.64
N PHE A 170 -0.31 -10.55 11.02
CA PHE A 170 -1.46 -11.20 11.64
C PHE A 170 -1.17 -12.69 11.81
N LEU A 171 -0.56 -13.32 10.80
CA LEU A 171 -0.15 -14.72 10.88
C LEU A 171 0.82 -14.96 12.03
N LEU A 172 1.87 -14.14 12.17
CA LEU A 172 2.82 -14.26 13.27
C LEU A 172 2.17 -14.04 14.64
N ASN A 173 1.22 -13.11 14.76
CA ASN A 173 0.50 -12.92 16.02
C ASN A 173 -0.43 -14.09 16.36
N LEU A 174 -0.96 -14.81 15.37
CA LEU A 174 -1.66 -16.08 15.60
C LEU A 174 -0.69 -17.16 16.10
N VAL A 175 0.50 -17.27 15.52
CA VAL A 175 1.52 -18.22 16.00
C VAL A 175 1.95 -17.88 17.44
N VAL A 176 2.01 -16.60 17.81
CA VAL A 176 2.31 -16.16 19.18
C VAL A 176 1.20 -16.58 20.16
N LEU A 177 -0.07 -16.56 19.76
CA LEU A 177 -1.17 -16.98 20.64
C LEU A 177 -0.98 -18.43 21.12
N GLU A 178 -0.54 -19.31 20.22
CA GLU A 178 -0.25 -20.72 20.52
C GLU A 178 1.09 -20.90 21.25
N ASN A 179 2.09 -20.07 20.91
CA ASN A 179 3.47 -20.23 21.38
C ASN A 179 3.93 -19.06 22.25
N ARG A 180 3.15 -18.70 23.27
CA ARG A 180 3.39 -17.49 24.10
C ARG A 180 4.78 -17.45 24.74
N GLN A 181 5.34 -18.61 25.08
CA GLN A 181 6.69 -18.73 25.63
C GLN A 181 7.80 -18.27 24.67
N TYR A 182 7.55 -18.32 23.36
CA TYR A 182 8.47 -17.89 22.31
C TYR A 182 8.06 -16.54 21.70
N ALA A 183 7.11 -15.82 22.31
CA ALA A 183 6.56 -14.58 21.77
C ALA A 183 7.62 -13.56 21.33
N PRO A 184 8.69 -13.26 22.11
CA PRO A 184 9.71 -12.30 21.67
C PRO A 184 10.44 -12.73 20.39
N ILE A 185 10.75 -14.03 20.26
CA ILE A 185 11.45 -14.58 19.11
C ILE A 185 10.54 -14.52 17.87
N ILE A 186 9.30 -14.98 18.00
CA ILE A 186 8.32 -14.99 16.89
C ILE A 186 8.01 -13.55 16.44
N LEU A 187 7.85 -12.62 17.38
CA LEU A 187 7.62 -11.21 17.03
C LEU A 187 8.85 -10.57 16.38
N GLN A 188 10.07 -11.02 16.67
CA GLN A 188 11.27 -10.54 15.99
C GLN A 188 11.36 -11.05 14.53
N MET A 189 10.77 -12.22 14.23
CA MET A 189 10.62 -12.71 12.85
C MET A 189 9.73 -11.81 11.99
N LEU A 190 8.90 -10.96 12.59
CA LEU A 190 8.11 -9.96 11.85
C LEU A 190 9.00 -9.06 11.01
N GLY A 191 10.11 -8.59 11.57
CA GLY A 191 11.06 -7.76 10.86
C GLY A 191 11.66 -8.49 9.66
N MET A 192 11.96 -9.78 9.82
CA MET A 192 12.49 -10.63 8.76
C MET A 192 11.48 -10.84 7.63
N VAL A 193 10.23 -11.23 7.94
CA VAL A 193 9.20 -11.47 6.93
C VAL A 193 8.83 -10.17 6.20
N ASN A 194 8.76 -9.06 6.93
CA ASN A 194 8.56 -7.73 6.33
C ASN A 194 9.73 -7.33 5.41
N GLY A 195 10.96 -7.64 5.82
CA GLY A 195 12.17 -7.45 5.01
C GLY A 195 12.11 -8.23 3.70
N ILE A 196 11.72 -9.51 3.74
CA ILE A 196 11.52 -10.33 2.53
C ILE A 196 10.45 -9.72 1.62
N GLY A 197 9.31 -9.30 2.17
CA GLY A 197 8.25 -8.64 1.40
C GLY A 197 8.74 -7.34 0.73
N THR A 198 9.55 -6.56 1.44
CA THR A 198 10.16 -5.33 0.92
C THR A 198 11.16 -5.63 -0.20
N ILE A 199 12.00 -6.67 -0.04
CA ILE A 199 12.93 -7.13 -1.09
C ILE A 199 12.14 -7.54 -2.33
N LEU A 200 11.08 -8.35 -2.21
CA LEU A 200 10.26 -8.75 -3.35
C LEU A 200 9.60 -7.55 -4.04
N LEU A 201 9.10 -6.59 -3.26
CA LEU A 201 8.56 -5.34 -3.80
C LEU A 201 9.64 -4.57 -4.58
N SER A 202 10.83 -4.39 -4.00
CA SER A 202 11.89 -3.56 -4.58
C SER A 202 12.67 -4.18 -5.72
N PHE A 203 12.78 -5.51 -5.78
CA PHE A 203 13.49 -6.19 -6.86
C PHE A 203 12.58 -6.61 -8.03
N VAL A 204 11.27 -6.68 -7.83
CA VAL A 204 10.35 -7.16 -8.88
C VAL A 204 9.33 -6.11 -9.26
N ILE A 205 8.61 -5.54 -8.29
CA ILE A 205 7.52 -4.59 -8.59
C ILE A 205 8.10 -3.21 -8.94
N ASP A 206 9.05 -2.71 -8.15
CA ASP A 206 9.63 -1.38 -8.37
C ASP A 206 10.32 -1.23 -9.74
N PRO A 207 11.09 -2.20 -10.26
CA PRO A 207 11.69 -2.10 -11.59
C PRO A 207 10.65 -2.16 -12.71
N VAL A 208 9.60 -2.96 -12.56
CA VAL A 208 8.48 -3.01 -13.52
C VAL A 208 7.75 -1.67 -13.53
N VAL A 209 7.48 -1.10 -12.35
CA VAL A 209 6.86 0.23 -12.24
C VAL A 209 7.77 1.30 -12.84
N ALA A 210 9.06 1.32 -12.51
CA ALA A 210 10.04 2.27 -13.06
C ALA A 210 10.14 2.20 -14.58
N ARG A 211 10.27 1.00 -15.15
CA ARG A 211 10.37 0.80 -16.61
C ARG A 211 9.12 1.31 -17.34
N ASN A 212 7.93 1.08 -16.78
CA ASN A 212 6.68 1.60 -17.36
C ASN A 212 6.54 3.12 -17.19
N LEU A 213 7.10 3.69 -16.11
CA LEU A 213 7.15 5.15 -15.91
C LEU A 213 8.11 5.83 -16.90
N ASP A 214 9.29 5.26 -17.12
CA ASP A 214 10.30 5.82 -18.02
C ASP A 214 9.93 5.67 -19.50
N ALA A 215 9.16 4.63 -19.85
CA ALA A 215 8.69 4.39 -21.22
C ALA A 215 7.58 5.36 -21.68
N ALA A 216 7.13 6.30 -20.84
CA ALA A 216 6.10 7.29 -21.16
C ALA A 216 4.77 6.69 -21.68
N THR A 217 4.54 5.39 -21.40
CA THR A 217 3.32 4.68 -21.76
C THR A 217 2.18 5.08 -20.81
N ASN A 218 0.93 4.83 -21.24
CA ASN A 218 -0.25 5.05 -20.41
C ASN A 218 -0.05 4.41 -19.02
N LEU A 219 0.05 5.21 -17.95
CA LEU A 219 0.29 4.75 -16.57
C LEU A 219 -0.99 4.20 -15.90
N GLN A 220 -2.15 4.42 -16.52
CA GLN A 220 -3.46 4.01 -16.02
C GLN A 220 -3.61 2.50 -15.82
N PRO A 221 -3.22 1.61 -16.75
CA PRO A 221 -3.31 0.18 -16.57
C PRO A 221 -2.49 -0.30 -15.37
N LEU A 222 -1.30 0.29 -15.15
CA LEU A 222 -0.43 -0.04 -14.01
C LEU A 222 -1.07 0.35 -12.68
N ILE A 223 -1.58 1.57 -12.57
CA ILE A 223 -2.29 2.02 -11.36
C ILE A 223 -3.49 1.12 -11.08
N ARG A 224 -4.31 0.86 -12.11
CA ARG A 224 -5.50 0.01 -11.97
C ARG A 224 -5.10 -1.39 -11.53
N LEU A 225 -4.04 -1.96 -12.09
CA LEU A 225 -3.52 -3.28 -11.70
C LEU A 225 -3.10 -3.31 -10.24
N MET A 226 -2.28 -2.34 -9.80
CA MET A 226 -1.78 -2.32 -8.42
C MET A 226 -2.91 -2.10 -7.40
N LEU A 227 -3.86 -1.22 -7.70
CA LEU A 227 -5.04 -0.98 -6.86
C LEU A 227 -5.97 -2.20 -6.83
N PHE A 228 -6.20 -2.84 -7.98
CA PHE A 228 -6.99 -4.05 -8.08
C PHE A 228 -6.35 -5.21 -7.32
N ALA A 229 -5.04 -5.42 -7.47
CA ALA A 229 -4.31 -6.45 -6.74
C ALA A 229 -4.43 -6.27 -5.22
N ARG A 230 -4.32 -5.04 -4.72
CA ARG A 230 -4.58 -4.74 -3.30
C ARG A 230 -6.01 -5.02 -2.88
N LEU A 231 -6.98 -4.60 -3.69
CA LEU A 231 -8.38 -4.83 -3.39
C LEU A 231 -8.69 -6.33 -3.30
N VAL A 232 -8.25 -7.12 -4.28
CA VAL A 232 -8.37 -8.58 -4.29
C VAL A 232 -7.67 -9.19 -3.07
N CYS A 233 -6.46 -8.71 -2.75
CA CYS A 233 -5.72 -9.18 -1.59
C CYS A 233 -6.50 -8.97 -0.28
N TYR A 234 -6.91 -7.73 0.01
CA TYR A 234 -7.52 -7.38 1.29
C TYR A 234 -9.00 -7.75 1.40
N ALA A 235 -9.74 -7.80 0.29
CA ALA A 235 -11.16 -8.13 0.31
C ALA A 235 -11.42 -9.65 0.22
N LEU A 236 -10.54 -10.40 -0.46
CA LEU A 236 -10.78 -11.80 -0.77
C LEU A 236 -9.69 -12.71 -0.22
N VAL A 237 -8.45 -12.56 -0.70
CA VAL A 237 -7.38 -13.55 -0.45
C VAL A 237 -7.00 -13.63 1.02
N SER A 238 -6.71 -12.50 1.66
CA SER A 238 -6.32 -12.51 3.06
C SER A 238 -7.47 -12.90 3.99
N PRO A 239 -8.70 -12.34 3.88
CA PRO A 239 -9.83 -12.81 4.67
C PRO A 239 -10.11 -14.31 4.50
N ALA A 240 -10.06 -14.84 3.28
CA ALA A 240 -10.25 -16.27 3.02
C ALA A 240 -9.16 -17.13 3.69
N LEU A 241 -7.90 -16.69 3.62
CA LEU A 241 -6.79 -17.36 4.30
C LEU A 241 -7.02 -17.42 5.82
N PHE A 242 -7.35 -16.29 6.45
CA PHE A 242 -7.57 -16.25 7.89
C PHE A 242 -8.86 -16.94 8.33
N ALA A 243 -9.90 -16.96 7.49
CA ALA A 243 -11.11 -17.74 7.73
C ALA A 243 -10.84 -19.25 7.65
N ALA A 244 -10.00 -19.69 6.70
CA ALA A 244 -9.57 -21.07 6.62
C ALA A 244 -8.74 -21.49 7.84
N LEU A 245 -7.80 -20.63 8.29
CA LEU A 245 -7.03 -20.88 9.51
C LEU A 245 -7.93 -20.98 10.75
N TYR A 246 -8.92 -20.08 10.87
CA TYR A 246 -9.92 -20.12 11.93
C TYR A 246 -10.75 -21.41 11.91
N ALA A 247 -11.22 -21.83 10.72
CA ALA A 247 -12.04 -23.03 10.56
C ALA A 247 -11.27 -24.35 10.78
N LEU A 248 -9.97 -24.37 10.46
CA LEU A 248 -9.11 -25.54 10.65
C LEU A 248 -8.74 -25.79 12.11
N GLY A 249 -9.15 -24.94 13.05
CA GLY A 249 -8.88 -25.13 14.47
C GLY A 249 -7.38 -25.04 14.81
N LEU A 250 -6.56 -24.48 13.92
CA LEU A 250 -5.20 -24.05 14.24
C LEU A 250 -5.31 -22.89 15.25
N GLY A 251 -5.48 -23.24 16.53
CA GLY A 251 -5.38 -22.31 17.64
C GLY A 251 -6.24 -22.54 18.89
N PHE A 252 -7.15 -23.52 18.99
CA PHE A 252 -8.16 -23.54 20.08
C PHE A 252 -8.48 -24.90 20.73
N ASP A 253 -7.47 -25.58 21.26
CA ASP A 253 -7.64 -26.48 22.40
C ASP A 253 -6.84 -25.97 23.61
#